data_AF-A0A0G0Q762-F1
#
_entry.id   AF-A0A0G0Q762-F1
#
_cell.length_a   1.000
_cell.length_b   1.000
_cell.length_c   1.000
_cell.angle_alpha   90.00
_cell.angle_beta   90.00
_cell.angle_gamma   90.00
#
_symmetry.space_group_name_H-M   'P 1'
#
loop_
_entity.id
_entity.type
_entity.pdbx_description
1 polymer ?
#
loop_
_entity_poly.entity_id
_entity_poly.type
_entity_poly.pdbx_seq_one_letter_code
_entity_poly.pdbx_strand_id
1 'polypeptide(L)'
;MAAVSMTLLMPVVTLAAPTNENKAENNPQVVAYYTEGEHGVPPESDTHTGTDLVMQAGESGNFQQWFLGLNEETGKNEGAHSLWKNVGTDTTCPNGWTLVPDANPEWGDYLEPGANFCVHTNHFQVEK
;
A
#
# COMPACT_ATOMS: atom_id res chain seq x y z
N MET A 1 42.48 -13.80 31.04
CA MET A 1 42.18 -13.28 29.69
C MET A 1 40.68 -13.10 29.62
N ALA A 2 40.18 -11.87 29.53
CA ALA A 2 38.74 -11.59 29.44
C ALA A 2 38.35 -11.52 27.97
N ALA A 3 37.40 -12.35 27.55
CA ALA A 3 36.84 -12.30 26.19
C ALA A 3 35.89 -11.08 26.11
N VAL A 4 36.25 -10.11 25.29
CA VAL A 4 35.39 -8.97 24.97
C VAL A 4 34.36 -9.48 23.97
N SER A 5 33.13 -9.67 24.44
CA SER A 5 32.00 -9.99 23.57
C SER A 5 31.64 -8.73 22.79
N MET A 6 32.03 -8.69 21.51
CA MET A 6 31.67 -7.62 20.58
C MET A 6 30.24 -7.88 20.12
N THR A 7 29.28 -7.13 20.66
CA THR A 7 27.90 -7.16 20.19
C THR A 7 27.86 -6.52 18.81
N LEU A 8 27.60 -7.34 17.79
CA LEU A 8 27.43 -6.89 16.41
C LEU A 8 26.11 -6.10 16.33
N LEU A 9 26.19 -4.76 16.25
CA LEU A 9 25.03 -3.92 15.97
C LEU A 9 24.69 -4.09 14.49
N MET A 10 23.61 -4.82 14.19
CA MET A 10 23.08 -4.84 12.83
C MET A 10 22.52 -3.45 12.49
N PRO A 11 22.81 -2.89 11.32
CA PRO A 11 22.19 -1.65 10.89
C PRO A 11 20.69 -1.86 10.77
N VAL A 12 19.92 -1.07 11.52
CA VAL A 12 18.46 -1.01 11.36
C VAL A 12 18.21 -0.32 10.03
N VAL A 13 17.71 -1.06 9.05
CA VAL A 13 17.26 -0.49 7.77
C VAL A 13 16.10 0.43 8.11
N THR A 14 16.33 1.74 8.05
CA THR A 14 15.27 2.72 8.21
C THR A 14 14.53 2.78 6.87
N LEU A 15 13.30 2.27 6.83
CA LEU A 15 12.44 2.46 5.68
C LEU A 15 12.26 3.96 5.44
N ALA A 16 12.50 4.44 4.22
CA ALA A 16 12.11 5.80 3.85
C ALA A 16 10.57 5.87 3.81
N ALA A 17 9.99 7.02 4.14
CA ALA A 17 8.55 7.27 3.95
C ALA A 17 8.18 6.98 2.48
N PRO A 18 7.00 6.39 2.18
CA PRO A 18 5.75 6.53 2.95
C PRO A 18 5.41 5.40 3.95
N THR A 19 5.93 4.19 3.81
CA THR A 19 5.54 3.02 4.64
C THR A 19 6.32 2.88 5.96
N ASN A 20 6.89 3.98 6.48
CA ASN A 20 7.60 3.95 7.77
C ASN A 20 6.63 4.30 8.91
N GLU A 21 6.34 3.33 9.78
CA GLU A 21 5.45 3.49 10.95
C GLU A 21 5.79 4.69 11.83
N ASN A 22 7.09 4.97 12.02
CA ASN A 22 7.57 6.08 12.85
C ASN A 22 7.44 7.45 12.17
N LYS A 23 6.98 7.47 10.92
CA LYS A 23 6.77 8.67 10.11
C LYS A 23 5.38 8.75 9.47
N ALA A 24 4.55 7.71 9.60
CA ALA A 24 3.21 7.65 9.01
C ALA A 24 2.33 8.83 9.45
N GLU A 25 2.36 9.20 10.73
CA GLU A 25 1.62 10.36 11.28
C GLU A 25 2.06 11.72 10.70
N ASN A 26 3.26 11.80 10.12
CA ASN A 26 3.76 13.02 9.48
C ASN A 26 3.30 13.14 8.02
N ASN A 27 2.69 12.10 7.45
CA ASN A 27 2.11 12.16 6.13
C ASN A 27 0.73 12.84 6.26
N PRO A 28 0.51 14.01 5.63
CA PRO A 28 -0.80 14.66 5.67
C PRO A 28 -1.85 13.76 5.00
N GLN A 29 -3.08 13.78 5.52
CA GLN A 29 -4.24 13.10 4.91
C GLN A 29 -4.18 11.57 4.90
N VAL A 30 -3.38 10.95 5.78
CA VAL A 30 -3.44 9.50 6.01
C VAL A 30 -4.83 9.11 6.50
N VAL A 31 -5.44 8.15 5.82
CA VAL A 31 -6.73 7.57 6.17
C VAL A 31 -6.63 6.12 6.61
N ALA A 32 -5.55 5.42 6.24
CA ALA A 32 -5.23 4.10 6.79
C ALA A 32 -3.72 3.83 6.79
N TYR A 33 -3.28 3.05 7.77
CA TYR A 33 -1.93 2.49 7.85
C TYR A 33 -2.00 1.09 8.44
N TYR A 34 -1.60 0.10 7.65
CA TYR A 34 -1.56 -1.30 8.06
C TYR A 34 -0.11 -1.76 8.05
N THR A 35 0.39 -2.27 9.18
CA THR A 35 1.78 -2.75 9.30
C THR A 35 1.98 -4.15 8.75
N GLU A 36 0.90 -4.92 8.68
CA GLU A 36 0.84 -6.30 8.21
C GLU A 36 -0.56 -6.59 7.63
N GLY A 37 -0.67 -7.63 6.81
CA GLY A 37 -1.91 -8.05 6.18
C GLY A 37 -1.74 -8.36 4.71
N GLU A 38 -2.76 -8.99 4.13
CA GLU A 38 -2.85 -9.20 2.69
C GLU A 38 -3.37 -7.91 2.04
N HIS A 39 -2.61 -7.39 1.09
CA HIS A 39 -2.95 -6.21 0.31
C HIS A 39 -2.91 -6.57 -1.17
N GLY A 40 -4.04 -6.41 -1.83
CA GLY A 40 -4.20 -6.59 -3.26
C GLY A 40 -5.22 -5.59 -3.78
N VAL A 41 -5.07 -5.19 -5.05
CA VAL A 41 -6.08 -4.40 -5.76
C VAL A 41 -6.96 -5.39 -6.52
N PRO A 42 -8.20 -5.70 -6.12
CA PRO A 42 -9.03 -6.58 -6.93
C PRO A 42 -9.27 -5.96 -8.32
N PRO A 43 -9.25 -6.70 -9.42
CA PRO A 43 -8.95 -8.12 -9.59
C PRO A 43 -7.48 -8.42 -9.95
N GLU A 44 -6.54 -7.50 -9.72
CA GLU A 44 -5.11 -7.82 -9.84
C GLU A 44 -4.83 -9.05 -8.97
N SER A 45 -4.31 -10.11 -9.58
CA SER A 45 -4.20 -11.46 -9.02
C SER A 45 -3.16 -11.58 -7.90
N ASP A 46 -2.39 -10.52 -7.68
CA ASP A 46 -1.17 -10.58 -6.93
C ASP A 46 -1.46 -10.07 -5.52
N THR A 47 -1.70 -11.01 -4.61
CA THR A 47 -1.88 -10.76 -3.20
C THR A 47 -0.52 -10.73 -2.52
N HIS A 48 -0.25 -9.65 -1.80
CA HIS A 48 1.05 -9.45 -1.18
C HIS A 48 0.89 -9.20 0.31
N THR A 49 1.80 -9.75 1.11
CA THR A 49 1.83 -9.48 2.55
C THR A 49 2.84 -8.38 2.84
N GLY A 50 2.41 -7.32 3.53
CA GLY A 50 3.31 -6.20 3.78
C GLY A 50 2.68 -5.04 4.53
N THR A 51 3.36 -3.91 4.47
CA THR A 51 2.91 -2.63 5.02
C THR A 51 2.21 -1.83 3.94
N ASP A 52 1.08 -1.21 4.30
CA ASP A 52 0.27 -0.41 3.41
C ASP A 52 -0.05 0.96 4.03
N LEU A 53 0.13 2.03 3.25
CA LEU A 53 -0.23 3.38 3.62
C LEU A 53 -1.24 3.94 2.61
N VAL A 54 -2.38 4.40 3.11
CA VAL A 54 -3.42 5.03 2.29
C VAL A 54 -3.56 6.49 2.68
N MET A 55 -3.46 7.37 1.68
CA MET A 55 -3.60 8.82 1.84
C MET A 55 -4.71 9.35 0.95
N GLN A 56 -5.65 10.10 1.52
CA GLN A 56 -6.70 10.76 0.76
C GLN A 56 -6.15 12.00 0.04
N ALA A 57 -6.58 12.23 -1.20
CA ALA A 57 -6.25 13.42 -1.94
C ALA A 57 -7.24 14.54 -1.62
N GLY A 58 -6.98 15.31 -0.56
CA GLY A 58 -7.94 16.32 -0.09
C GLY A 58 -9.28 15.71 0.31
N GLU A 59 -10.38 16.45 0.14
CA GLU A 59 -11.75 15.98 0.40
C GLU A 59 -12.40 15.36 -0.86
N SER A 60 -11.61 14.82 -1.78
CA SER A 60 -12.11 14.41 -3.11
C SER A 60 -12.73 13.01 -3.18
N GLY A 61 -12.62 12.21 -2.13
CA GLY A 61 -12.96 10.78 -2.17
C GLY A 61 -11.96 9.90 -2.94
N ASN A 62 -10.92 10.50 -3.51
CA ASN A 62 -9.81 9.77 -4.16
C ASN A 62 -8.66 9.56 -3.17
N PHE A 63 -7.86 8.52 -3.39
CA PHE A 63 -6.72 8.22 -2.53
C PHE A 63 -5.53 7.66 -3.30
N GLN A 64 -4.37 7.71 -2.64
CA GLN A 64 -3.14 7.08 -3.07
C GLN A 64 -2.77 6.00 -2.06
N GLN A 65 -2.38 4.85 -2.56
CA GLN A 65 -1.97 3.69 -1.76
C GLN A 65 -0.50 3.40 -2.03
N TRP A 66 0.26 3.20 -0.97
CA TRP A 66 1.66 2.80 -1.04
C TRP A 66 1.84 1.51 -0.27
N PHE A 67 2.09 0.45 -1.03
CA PHE A 67 2.36 -0.87 -0.49
C PHE A 67 3.86 -1.17 -0.54
N LEU A 68 4.36 -1.82 0.50
CA LEU A 68 5.70 -2.42 0.57
C LEU A 68 5.61 -3.77 1.26
N GLY A 69 5.97 -4.83 0.57
CA GLY A 69 5.88 -6.19 1.11
C GLY A 69 6.89 -7.16 0.52
N LEU A 70 6.81 -8.39 1.00
CA LEU A 70 7.61 -9.49 0.49
C LEU A 70 6.79 -10.24 -0.58
N ASN A 71 7.35 -10.35 -1.78
CA ASN A 71 6.85 -11.28 -2.76
C ASN A 71 7.23 -12.70 -2.33
N GLU A 72 6.26 -13.52 -1.90
CA GLU A 72 6.57 -14.87 -1.42
C GLU A 72 7.11 -15.79 -2.52
N GLU A 73 6.73 -15.57 -3.77
CA GLU A 73 7.19 -16.38 -4.91
C GLU A 73 8.65 -16.11 -5.27
N THR A 74 9.06 -14.83 -5.25
CA THR A 74 10.41 -14.42 -5.66
C THR A 74 11.35 -14.21 -4.47
N GLY A 75 10.82 -14.13 -3.25
CA GLY A 75 11.57 -13.81 -2.03
C GLY A 75 12.17 -12.41 -2.00
N LYS A 76 11.71 -11.50 -2.88
CA LYS A 76 12.18 -10.12 -2.98
C LYS A 76 11.17 -9.16 -2.36
N ASN A 77 11.67 -8.06 -1.81
CA ASN A 77 10.79 -6.96 -1.46
C ASN A 77 10.31 -6.26 -2.73
N GLU A 78 9.03 -5.97 -2.77
CA GLU A 78 8.40 -5.19 -3.83
C GLU A 78 7.52 -4.11 -3.22
N GLY A 79 7.22 -3.10 -4.01
CA GLY A 79 6.19 -2.15 -3.66
C GLY A 79 5.29 -1.85 -4.83
N ALA A 80 4.13 -1.30 -4.47
CA ALA A 80 3.16 -0.82 -5.42
C ALA A 80 2.75 0.60 -5.02
N HIS A 81 2.54 1.45 -6.03
CA HIS A 81 1.89 2.74 -5.87
C HIS A 81 0.62 2.76 -6.71
N SER A 82 -0.52 2.86 -6.03
CA SER A 82 -1.82 2.82 -6.68
C SER A 82 -2.55 4.14 -6.52
N LEU A 83 -3.13 4.63 -7.62
CA LEU A 83 -4.03 5.78 -7.64
C LEU A 83 -5.46 5.27 -7.74
N TRP A 84 -6.29 5.64 -6.76
CA TRP A 84 -7.68 5.24 -6.69
C TRP A 84 -8.60 6.44 -6.90
N LYS A 85 -9.44 6.35 -7.92
CA LYS A 85 -10.42 7.37 -8.26
C LYS A 85 -11.83 6.86 -7.98
N ASN A 86 -12.56 7.51 -7.07
CA ASN A 86 -13.98 7.26 -6.87
C ASN A 86 -14.75 7.71 -8.13
N VAL A 87 -15.50 6.79 -8.72
CA VAL A 87 -16.36 7.06 -9.89
C VAL A 87 -17.84 6.83 -9.58
N GLY A 88 -18.21 6.75 -8.30
CA GLY A 88 -19.59 6.54 -7.85
C GLY A 88 -20.12 5.23 -8.39
N THR A 89 -21.22 5.25 -9.13
CA THR A 89 -21.79 4.04 -9.75
C THR A 89 -21.37 3.85 -11.21
N ASP A 90 -20.48 4.68 -11.73
CA ASP A 90 -20.02 4.57 -13.11
C ASP A 90 -19.14 3.33 -13.28
N THR A 91 -19.19 2.72 -14.46
CA THR A 91 -18.49 1.46 -14.78
C THR A 91 -17.41 1.63 -15.84
N THR A 92 -17.06 2.88 -16.18
CA THR A 92 -16.08 3.18 -17.23
C THR A 92 -14.83 3.80 -16.63
N CYS A 93 -13.69 3.18 -16.88
CA CYS A 93 -12.39 3.69 -16.47
C CYS A 93 -11.58 4.26 -17.63
N PRO A 94 -10.64 5.19 -17.36
CA PRO A 94 -9.65 5.59 -18.36
C PRO A 94 -8.88 4.38 -18.90
N ASN A 95 -8.34 4.49 -20.11
CA ASN A 95 -7.56 3.40 -20.69
C ASN A 95 -6.35 3.06 -19.83
N GLY A 96 -6.10 1.77 -19.59
CA GLY A 96 -5.04 1.27 -18.71
C GLY A 96 -5.34 1.37 -17.21
N TRP A 97 -6.58 1.70 -16.84
CA TRP A 97 -7.06 1.66 -15.46
C TRP A 97 -8.02 0.50 -15.26
N THR A 98 -7.92 -0.10 -14.09
CA THR A 98 -8.70 -1.26 -13.66
C THR A 98 -9.96 -0.79 -12.95
N LEU A 99 -11.12 -1.34 -13.32
CA LEU A 99 -12.37 -1.10 -12.60
C LEU A 99 -12.44 -2.03 -11.38
N VAL A 100 -12.67 -1.44 -10.21
CA VAL A 100 -12.97 -2.13 -8.95
C VAL A 100 -14.43 -1.82 -8.61
N PRO A 101 -15.36 -2.73 -8.93
CA PRO A 101 -16.78 -2.49 -8.69
C PRO A 101 -17.16 -2.81 -7.24
N ASP A 102 -18.21 -2.14 -6.75
CA ASP A 102 -18.91 -2.48 -5.50
C ASP A 102 -17.95 -2.64 -4.30
N ALA A 103 -17.26 -1.56 -3.95
CA ALA A 103 -16.29 -1.57 -2.87
C ALA A 103 -16.90 -2.09 -1.56
N ASN A 104 -16.20 -3.03 -0.92
CA ASN A 104 -16.60 -3.66 0.33
C ASN A 104 -15.74 -3.14 1.50
N PRO A 105 -16.33 -2.82 2.67
CA PRO A 105 -15.60 -2.50 3.89
C PRO A 105 -14.46 -3.46 4.27
N GLU A 106 -14.53 -4.73 3.88
CA GLU A 106 -13.49 -5.72 4.16
C GLU A 106 -12.16 -5.46 3.43
N TRP A 107 -12.16 -4.66 2.36
CA TRP A 107 -10.96 -4.30 1.60
C TRP A 107 -10.26 -3.05 2.17
N GLY A 108 -10.99 -2.26 2.96
CA GLY A 108 -10.52 -1.01 3.52
C GLY A 108 -11.68 -0.21 4.10
N ASP A 109 -11.56 0.19 5.35
CA ASP A 109 -12.56 1.00 6.06
C ASP A 109 -12.66 2.44 5.54
N TYR A 110 -11.68 2.87 4.75
CA TYR A 110 -11.61 4.15 4.06
C TYR A 110 -12.35 4.16 2.70
N LEU A 111 -12.82 3.00 2.22
CA LEU A 111 -13.60 2.92 0.99
C LEU A 111 -15.06 3.28 1.24
N GLU A 112 -15.70 3.94 0.27
CA GLU A 112 -17.14 4.18 0.30
C GLU A 112 -17.88 2.90 -0.14
N PRO A 113 -18.68 2.27 0.75
CA PRO A 113 -19.33 1.01 0.42
C PRO A 113 -20.30 1.15 -0.76
N GLY A 114 -20.22 0.22 -1.71
CA GLY A 114 -21.07 0.23 -2.92
C GLY A 114 -20.64 1.22 -4.01
N ALA A 115 -19.57 1.99 -3.79
CA ALA A 115 -18.97 2.80 -4.84
C ALA A 115 -18.03 1.97 -5.72
N ASN A 116 -17.91 2.37 -6.97
CA ASN A 116 -16.94 1.87 -7.92
C ASN A 116 -15.69 2.77 -7.90
N PHE A 117 -14.54 2.15 -8.09
CA PHE A 117 -13.26 2.84 -8.21
C PHE A 117 -12.57 2.48 -9.51
N CYS A 118 -11.87 3.45 -10.09
CA CYS A 118 -10.88 3.19 -11.11
C CYS A 118 -9.50 3.24 -10.47
N VAL A 119 -8.69 2.22 -10.71
CA VAL A 119 -7.38 2.06 -10.09
C VAL A 119 -6.30 1.97 -11.16
N HIS A 120 -5.17 2.60 -10.91
CA HIS A 120 -3.98 2.43 -11.72
C HIS A 120 -2.78 2.18 -10.81
N THR A 121 -2.16 1.03 -10.99
CA THR A 121 -1.07 0.53 -10.14
C THR A 121 0.26 0.56 -10.89
N ASN A 122 1.29 1.09 -10.25
CA ASN A 122 2.68 0.96 -10.70
C ASN A 122 3.44 0.07 -9.72
N HIS A 123 3.94 -1.06 -10.21
CA HIS A 123 4.79 -1.96 -9.43
C HIS A 123 6.26 -1.59 -9.55
N PHE A 124 7.01 -1.74 -8.47
CA PHE A 124 8.45 -1.54 -8.44
C PHE A 124 9.14 -2.58 -7.57
N GLN A 125 10.31 -3.04 -8.00
CA GLN A 125 11.17 -3.90 -7.17
C GLN A 125 12.01 -3.03 -6.23
N VAL A 126 12.11 -3.47 -4.98
CA VAL A 126 12.96 -2.82 -3.99
C VAL A 126 14.27 -3.62 -3.95
N GLU A 127 15.18 -3.28 -4.85
CA GLU A 127 16.54 -3.83 -4.83
C GLU A 127 17.31 -3.23 -3.64
N LYS A 128 17.94 -4.10 -2.84
CA LYS A 128 18.90 -3.71 -1.80
C LYS A 128 20.30 -3.57 -2.37
#